data_AF-A0A7X8I7Y2-F1
#
_entry.id   AF-A0A7X8I7Y2-F1
#
_cell.length_a   1.000
_cell.length_b   1.000
_cell.length_c   1.000
_cell.angle_alpha   90.00
_cell.angle_beta   90.00
_cell.angle_gamma   90.00
#
_symmetry.space_group_name_H-M   'P 1'
#
loop_
_entity.id
_entity.type
_entity.pdbx_description
1 polymer ?
#
loop_
_entity_poly.entity_id
_entity_poly.type
_entity_poly.pdbx_seq_one_letter_code
_entity_poly.pdbx_strand_id
1 'polypeptide(L)' 'ALTVYDMCKGISKNMTIEGIRLLNKRGGKSGNYDALEEGQE' A
#
# COMPACT_ATOMS: atom_id res chain seq x y z
N ALA A 1 -4.30 -5.85 -3.77
CA ALA A 1 -3.95 -6.64 -2.57
C ALA A 1 -5.05 -7.62 -2.17
N LEU A 2 -6.28 -7.16 -1.95
CA LEU A 2 -7.40 -8.03 -1.54
C LEU A 2 -7.70 -9.19 -2.51
N THR A 3 -7.62 -8.96 -3.82
CA THR A 3 -7.79 -10.04 -4.82
C THR A 3 -6.73 -11.13 -4.71
N VAL A 4 -5.50 -10.79 -4.32
CA VAL A 4 -4.42 -11.76 -4.12
C VAL A 4 -4.66 -12.56 -2.85
N TYR A 5 -5.12 -11.91 -1.78
CA TYR A 5 -5.55 -12.62 -0.57
C TYR A 5 -6.67 -13.62 -0.89
N ASP A 6 -7.66 -13.21 -1.70
CA ASP A 6 -8.79 -14.08 -2.07
C ASP A 6 -8.37 -15.35 -2.80
N MET A 7 -7.35 -15.27 -3.67
CA MET A 7 -6.78 -16.42 -4.37
C MET A 7 -5.99 -17.35 -3.43
N CYS A 8 -5.31 -16.81 -2.41
CA CYS A 8 -4.38 -17.55 -1.57
C CYS A 8 -4.91 -17.91 -0.17
N LYS A 9 -6.10 -17.43 0.23
CA LYS A 9 -6.70 -17.68 1.56
C LYS A 9 -6.93 -19.16 1.89
N GLY A 10 -6.98 -20.02 0.87
CA GLY A 10 -7.05 -21.47 1.03
C GLY A 10 -5.73 -22.11 1.46
N ILE A 11 -4.60 -21.47 1.16
CA ILE A 11 -3.24 -21.94 1.48
C ILE A 11 -2.81 -21.39 2.85
N SER A 12 -3.00 -20.10 3.08
CA SER A 12 -2.69 -19.46 4.35
C SER A 12 -3.69 -18.35 4.65
N LYS A 13 -4.34 -18.44 5.81
CA LYS A 13 -5.26 -17.40 6.28
C LYS A 13 -4.57 -16.26 7.01
N ASN A 14 -3.32 -16.48 7.45
CA ASN A 14 -2.54 -15.55 8.26
C ASN A 14 -1.75 -14.54 7.42
N MET A 15 -2.02 -14.44 6.11
CA MET A 15 -1.37 -13.43 5.28
C MET A 15 -1.82 -12.03 5.69
N THR A 16 -0.86 -11.13 5.90
CA THR A 16 -1.10 -9.72 6.20
C THR A 16 -0.81 -8.88 4.96
N ILE A 17 -1.67 -7.90 4.68
CA ILE A 17 -1.40 -6.88 3.66
C ILE A 17 -0.82 -5.66 4.38
N GLU A 18 0.42 -5.30 4.04
CA GLU A 18 1.17 -4.22 4.68
C GLU A 18 1.57 -3.14 3.68
N GLY A 19 2.13 -2.04 4.17
CA GLY A 19 2.66 -0.96 3.31
C GLY A 19 1.60 -0.17 2.53
N ILE A 20 0.32 -0.26 2.91
CA ILE A 20 -0.74 0.53 2.28
C ILE A 20 -0.57 2.00 2.69
N ARG A 21 -0.06 2.83 1.77
CA ARG A 21 0.09 4.27 1.97
C ARG A 21 -0.02 5.03 0.64
N LEU A 22 -0.26 6.34 0.74
CA LEU A 22 -0.20 7.24 -0.40
C LEU A 22 1.26 7.53 -0.73
N LEU A 23 1.65 7.36 -2.01
CA LEU A 23 3.02 7.64 -2.46
C LEU A 23 3.12 8.99 -3.15
N ASN A 24 2.13 9.31 -3.99
CA ASN A 24 2.04 10.59 -4.65
C ASN A 24 0.57 11.01 -4.74
N LYS A 25 0.33 12.31 -4.58
CA LYS A 25 -0.92 12.96 -4.98
C LYS A 25 -0.57 14.28 -5.65
N ARG A 26 -1.27 14.62 -6.72
CA ARG A 26 -1.16 15.92 -7.38
C ARG A 26 -2.51 16.62 -7.44
N GLY A 27 -2.50 17.93 -7.22
CA GLY A 27 -3.69 18.78 -7.37
C GLY A 27 -4.64 18.84 -6.16
N GLY A 28 -5.54 19.83 -6.23
CA GLY A 28 -6.44 20.23 -5.14
C GLY A 28 -5.86 21.36 -4.28
N LYS A 29 -6.69 21.93 -3.40
CA LYS A 29 -6.30 23.02 -2.48
C LYS A 29 -5.07 22.68 -1.62
N SER A 30 -4.88 21.39 -1.33
CA SER A 30 -3.80 20.85 -0.52
C SER A 30 -2.45 20.79 -1.23
N GLY A 31 -2.38 21.02 -2.54
CA GLY A 31 -1.15 20.93 -3.32
C GLY A 31 -0.70 19.48 -3.59
N ASN A 32 0.56 19.35 -4.01
CA ASN A 32 1.20 18.07 -4.31
C ASN A 32 1.76 17.43 -3.04
N TYR A 33 1.63 16.11 -2.95
CA TYR A 33 2.20 15.29 -1.89
C TYR A 33 3.07 14.22 -2.54
N ASP A 34 4.29 14.08 -2.01
CA ASP A 34 5.23 13.03 -2.36
C ASP A 34 5.70 12.40 -1.04
N ALA A 35 5.51 11.09 -0.90
CA ALA A 35 6.01 10.36 0.25
C ALA A 35 7.54 10.28 0.16
N LEU A 36 8.23 10.69 1.22
CA LEU A 36 9.67 10.48 1.33
C LEU A 36 9.93 8.97 1.42
N GLU A 37 10.87 8.48 0.62
CA GLU A 37 11.36 7.12 0.80
C GLU A 37 12.16 7.06 2.10
N GLU A 38 11.55 6.49 3.14
CA GLU A 38 12.33 5.92 4.23
C GLU A 38 13.01 4.68 3.65
N GLY A 39 14.31 4.80 3.43
CA GLY A 39 15.17 3.78 2.86
C GLY A 39 15.01 2.45 3.60
N GLN A 40 14.98 1.39 2.81
CA GLN A 40 15.04 0.02 3.27
C GLN A 40 16.42 -0.24 3.89
N GLU A 41 16.50 -0.47 5.20
CA GLU A 41 17.62 -1.20 5.84
C GLU A 41 17.40 -2.71 5.72
#